data_AF-A0A963MD81-F1
#
_entry.id   AF-A0A963MD81-F1
#
_cell.length_a   1.000
_cell.length_b   1.000
_cell.length_c   1.000
_cell.angle_alpha   90.00
_cell.angle_beta   90.00
_cell.angle_gamma   90.00
#
_symmetry.space_group_name_H-M   'P 1'
#
loop_
_entity.id
_entity.type
_entity.pdbx_description
1 polymer ?
#
loop_
_entity_poly.entity_id
_entity_poly.type
_entity_poly.pdbx_seq_one_letter_code
_entity_poly.pdbx_strand_id
1 'polypeptide(L)'
;ARPGGVDQWTYDVVGEETVHLPRLGAIQAFHLKPRPLNEPRGNISAEMWFAPSLQYLPVRIRIAHGADTYLDLLAETVEQK
;
A
#
# COMPACT_ATOMS: atom_id res chain seq x y z
N ALA A 1 15.79 21.26 10.96
CA ALA A 1 15.61 19.83 10.62
C ALA A 1 16.68 19.00 11.31
N ARG A 2 16.33 17.89 11.98
CA ARG A 2 17.31 16.86 12.37
C ARG A 2 17.62 16.03 11.12
N PRO A 3 18.88 15.63 10.86
CA PRO A 3 19.19 14.78 9.71
C PRO A 3 18.58 13.40 9.96
N GLY A 4 17.38 13.15 9.43
CA GLY A 4 16.64 11.88 9.61
C GLY A 4 15.18 12.01 10.05
N GLY A 5 14.42 12.98 9.53
CA GLY A 5 12.97 13.06 9.78
C GLY A 5 12.18 11.92 9.12
N VAL A 6 11.04 11.56 9.68
CA VAL A 6 10.03 10.66 9.08
C VAL A 6 8.85 11.54 8.65
N ASP A 7 8.37 11.38 7.41
CA ASP A 7 7.20 12.11 6.93
C ASP A 7 5.92 11.47 7.47
N GLN A 8 4.99 12.28 7.94
CA GLN A 8 3.67 11.80 8.38
C GLN A 8 2.73 11.69 7.18
N TRP A 9 2.25 10.50 6.89
CA TRP A 9 1.33 10.26 5.79
C TRP A 9 -0.08 10.06 6.31
N THR A 10 -1.06 10.68 5.65
CA THR A 10 -2.46 10.32 5.83
C THR A 10 -2.93 9.56 4.60
N TYR A 11 -3.73 8.53 4.80
CA TYR A 11 -4.28 7.73 3.71
C TYR A 11 -5.78 7.94 3.59
N ASP A 12 -6.24 8.04 2.36
CA ASP A 12 -7.66 7.99 2.01
C ASP A 12 -8.01 6.57 1.59
N VAL A 13 -9.16 6.07 2.06
CA VAL A 13 -9.75 4.81 1.56
C VAL A 13 -10.51 5.15 0.28
N VAL A 14 -9.97 4.73 -0.85
CA VAL A 14 -10.50 5.08 -2.18
C VAL A 14 -11.69 4.21 -2.56
N GLY A 15 -11.69 2.96 -2.12
CA GLY A 15 -12.75 2.01 -2.39
C GLY A 15 -12.28 0.56 -2.28
N GLU A 16 -13.16 -0.36 -2.64
CA GLU A 16 -12.87 -1.79 -2.68
C GLU A 16 -12.46 -2.22 -4.09
N GLU A 17 -11.39 -2.99 -4.20
CA GLU A 17 -10.83 -3.47 -5.47
C GLU A 17 -10.53 -4.98 -5.37
N THR A 18 -10.68 -5.68 -6.50
CA THR A 18 -10.28 -7.08 -6.62
C THR A 18 -8.77 -7.17 -6.89
N VAL A 19 -8.02 -7.69 -5.92
CA VAL A 19 -6.59 -7.97 -6.05
C VAL A 19 -6.38 -9.44 -6.40
N HIS A 20 -5.65 -9.70 -7.47
CA HIS A 20 -5.30 -11.06 -7.89
C HIS A 20 -3.94 -11.44 -7.30
N LEU A 21 -3.94 -12.30 -6.29
CA LEU A 21 -2.75 -12.78 -5.60
C LEU A 21 -2.28 -14.12 -6.19
N PRO A 22 -0.97 -14.36 -6.36
CA PRO A 22 -0.46 -15.53 -7.07
C PRO A 22 -0.94 -16.88 -6.51
N ARG A 23 -0.98 -17.03 -5.18
CA ARG A 23 -1.38 -18.28 -4.51
C ARG A 23 -2.77 -18.25 -3.89
N LEU A 24 -3.26 -17.07 -3.54
CA LEU A 24 -4.52 -16.89 -2.81
C LEU A 24 -5.70 -16.55 -3.75
N GLY A 25 -5.44 -16.33 -5.04
CA GLY A 25 -6.48 -16.02 -6.02
C GLY A 25 -7.00 -14.59 -5.90
N ALA A 26 -8.23 -14.37 -6.37
CA ALA A 26 -8.89 -13.07 -6.31
C ALA A 26 -9.41 -12.77 -4.89
N ILE A 27 -8.96 -11.66 -4.31
CA ILE A 27 -9.34 -11.20 -2.97
C ILE A 27 -9.85 -9.77 -3.06
N GLN A 28 -10.98 -9.49 -2.41
CA GLN A 28 -11.45 -8.12 -2.22
C GLN A 28 -10.63 -7.40 -1.16
N ALA A 29 -10.17 -6.20 -1.48
CA ALA A 29 -9.36 -5.38 -0.60
C ALA A 29 -9.69 -3.89 -0.73
N PHE A 30 -9.62 -3.16 0.38
CA PHE A 30 -9.71 -1.71 0.38
C PHE A 30 -8.39 -1.10 -0.09
N HIS A 31 -8.46 -0.28 -1.15
CA HIS A 31 -7.32 0.46 -1.68
C HIS A 31 -7.15 1.77 -0.90
N LEU A 32 -5.98 1.92 -0.28
CA LEU A 32 -5.54 3.11 0.44
C LEU A 32 -4.50 3.86 -0.38
N LYS A 33 -4.74 5.14 -0.62
CA LYS A 33 -3.80 6.05 -1.28
C LYS A 33 -3.32 7.13 -0.34
N PRO A 34 -2.04 7.51 -0.37
CA PRO A 34 -1.54 8.59 0.46
C PRO A 34 -2.05 9.93 -0.07
N ARG A 35 -2.44 10.82 0.83
CA ARG A 35 -2.69 12.22 0.49
C ARG A 35 -1.37 12.89 0.10
N PRO A 36 -1.39 13.86 -0.84
CA PRO A 36 -0.21 14.65 -1.16
C PRO A 36 0.36 15.31 0.10
N LEU A 37 1.67 15.21 0.29
CA LEU A 37 2.37 15.97 1.33
C LEU A 37 2.63 17.39 0.82
N ASN A 38 2.55 18.39 1.71
CA ASN A 38 2.86 19.77 1.35
C ASN A 38 4.34 19.98 1.02
N GLU A 39 5.24 19.31 1.76
CA GLU A 39 6.70 19.40 1.60
C GLU A 39 7.32 17.99 1.64
N PRO A 40 7.12 17.16 0.61
CA PRO A 40 7.65 15.80 0.60
C PRO A 40 9.18 15.83 0.51
N ARG A 41 9.85 14.99 1.31
CA ARG A 41 11.33 14.93 1.31
C ARG A 41 11.92 14.15 0.13
N GLY A 42 11.08 13.63 -0.75
CA GLY A 42 11.42 12.89 -1.96
C GLY A 42 10.16 12.56 -2.77
N ASN A 43 10.32 11.93 -3.92
CA ASN A 43 9.19 11.58 -4.79
C ASN A 43 8.72 10.13 -4.58
N ILE A 44 8.59 9.74 -3.31
CA ILE A 44 8.15 8.39 -2.92
C ILE A 44 6.67 8.44 -2.54
N SER A 45 5.89 7.52 -3.09
CA SER A 45 4.52 7.23 -2.66
C SER A 45 4.35 5.73 -2.41
N ALA A 46 3.44 5.36 -1.52
CA ALA A 46 3.12 3.99 -1.20
C ALA A 46 1.61 3.85 -1.15
N GLU A 47 1.06 3.01 -2.02
CA GLU A 47 -0.35 2.59 -2.03
C GLU A 47 -0.44 1.22 -1.37
N MET A 48 -1.56 0.94 -0.69
CA MET A 48 -1.76 -0.33 0.02
C MET A 48 -3.15 -0.88 -0.20
N TRP A 49 -3.29 -2.20 -0.21
CA TRP A 49 -4.57 -2.90 -0.30
C TRP A 49 -4.77 -3.79 0.92
N PHE A 50 -5.82 -3.53 1.68
CA PHE A 50 -6.14 -4.24 2.93
C PHE A 50 -7.35 -5.14 2.75
N ALA A 51 -7.19 -6.46 2.97
CA ALA A 51 -8.25 -7.43 2.74
C ALA A 51 -9.06 -7.72 4.02
N PRO A 52 -10.36 -7.34 4.08
CA PRO A 52 -11.20 -7.61 5.27
C PRO A 52 -11.33 -9.10 5.58
N SER A 53 -11.38 -9.94 4.55
CA SER A 53 -11.45 -11.41 4.67
C SER A 53 -10.19 -12.03 5.29
N LEU A 54 -9.09 -11.28 5.33
CA LEU A 54 -7.81 -11.69 5.89
C LEU A 54 -7.46 -10.81 7.09
N GLN A 55 -8.46 -10.50 7.93
CA GLN A 55 -8.31 -9.71 9.16
C GLN A 55 -7.71 -8.31 8.92
N TYR A 56 -8.02 -7.70 7.77
CA TYR A 56 -7.42 -6.44 7.34
C TYR A 56 -5.89 -6.50 7.31
N LEU A 57 -5.33 -7.59 6.80
CA LEU A 57 -3.91 -7.65 6.46
C LEU A 57 -3.64 -6.96 5.11
N PRO A 58 -2.47 -6.30 4.94
CA PRO A 58 -2.05 -5.78 3.66
C PRO A 58 -1.74 -6.95 2.71
N VAL A 59 -2.49 -7.05 1.61
CA VAL A 59 -2.31 -8.10 0.60
C VAL A 59 -1.52 -7.64 -0.61
N ARG A 60 -1.45 -6.31 -0.82
CA ARG A 60 -0.61 -5.68 -1.83
C ARG A 60 -0.06 -4.37 -1.29
N ILE A 61 1.19 -4.06 -1.63
CA ILE A 61 1.80 -2.76 -1.38
C ILE A 61 2.53 -2.33 -2.64
N ARG A 62 2.20 -1.16 -3.16
CA ARG A 62 2.86 -0.58 -4.33
C ARG A 62 3.62 0.67 -3.91
N ILE A 63 4.94 0.63 -4.03
CA ILE A 63 5.81 1.77 -3.71
C ILE A 63 6.31 2.34 -5.02
N ALA A 64 6.02 3.60 -5.30
CA ALA A 64 6.54 4.32 -6.46
C ALA A 64 7.64 5.28 -6.04
N HIS A 65 8.66 5.42 -6.89
CA HIS A 65 9.69 6.45 -6.79
C HIS A 65 9.76 7.17 -8.14
N GLY A 66 9.09 8.32 -8.23
CA GLY A 66 8.87 8.97 -9.53
C GLY A 66 7.79 8.29 -10.38
N ALA A 67 7.75 8.63 -11.67
CA ALA A 67 6.71 8.18 -12.58
C ALA A 67 6.91 6.73 -13.05
N ASP A 68 8.17 6.32 -13.26
CA ASP A 68 8.48 5.10 -14.03
C ASP A 68 9.06 3.96 -13.19
N THR A 69 9.45 4.24 -11.94
CA THR A 69 10.04 3.22 -11.05
C THR A 69 9.05 2.88 -9.94
N TYR A 70 8.68 1.61 -9.86
CA TYR A 70 7.85 1.12 -8.76
C TYR A 70 8.25 -0.30 -8.35
N LEU A 71 7.94 -0.62 -7.10
CA LEU A 71 7.97 -1.94 -6.50
C LEU A 71 6.54 -2.36 -6.19
N ASP A 72 6.15 -3.56 -6.61
CA ASP A 72 4.84 -4.14 -6.33
C ASP A 72 5.02 -5.41 -5.51
N LEU A 73 4.56 -5.36 -4.26
CA LEU A 73 4.66 -6.45 -3.30
C LEU A 73 3.30 -7.10 -3.17
N LEU A 74 3.23 -8.42 -3.39
CA LEU A 74 2.01 -9.20 -3.28
C LEU A 74 2.18 -10.26 -2.18
N ALA A 75 1.17 -10.44 -1.35
CA ALA A 75 1.16 -11.49 -0.36
C ALA A 75 1.10 -12.88 -1.02
N GLU A 76 2.07 -13.73 -0.72
CA GLU A 76 2.09 -15.11 -1.22
C GLU A 76 1.39 -16.09 -0.26
N THR A 77 1.56 -15.89 1.04
CA THR A 77 0.96 -16.74 2.08
C THR A 77 0.45 -15.86 3.22
N VAL A 78 -0.57 -16.35 3.92
CA VAL A 78 -1.09 -15.72 5.14
C VAL A 78 -1.22 -16.80 6.20
N GLU A 79 -0.48 -16.65 7.29
CA GLU A 79 -0.62 -17.50 8.46
C GLU A 79 -1.60 -16.85 9.43
N GLN A 80 -2.74 -17.52 9.66
CA GLN A 80 -3.73 -17.11 10.65
C GLN A 80 -3.51 -17.93 11.92
N LYS A 81 -3.36 -17.25 13.06
CA LYS A 81 -3.34 -17.87 14.39
C LYS A 81 -4.67 -17.69 15.08
#